data_AF-A0A0M3I0I6-F1
#
_entry.id   AF-A0A0M3I0I6-F1
#
_cell.length_a   1.000
_cell.length_b   1.000
_cell.length_c   1.000
_cell.angle_alpha   90.00
_cell.angle_beta   90.00
_cell.angle_gamma   90.00
#
_symmetry.space_group_name_H-M   'P 1'
#
loop_
_entity.id
_entity.type
_entity.pdbx_description
1 polymer ?
#
loop_
_entity_poly.entity_id
_entity_poly.type
_entity_poly.pdbx_seq_one_letter_code
_entity_poly.pdbx_strand_id
1 'polypeptide(L)'
;MLSSWGSLGESSRTTTAQSLWINANQALTYTSRQSENSCGEMNQLGGVFVNGRPLPITLRMKIVELAHHGVRPCDISRQLRISHGCVSKILNRYTESGTIMPGAIGGSKPRVTTPKVVHHIRILKSRDPGMFAWEIRDRLIQDNICDKYNVPSVSSISRILRTRAPLATTSMFLHYSGNVFDICVSLIND
;
A
#
# COMPACT_ATOMS: atom_id res chain seq x y z
N MET A 1 -21.51 56.55 -8.77
CA MET A 1 -21.82 55.22 -9.32
C MET A 1 -21.37 54.21 -8.26
N LEU A 2 -22.20 53.89 -7.25
CA LEU A 2 -23.06 52.68 -7.23
C LEU A 2 -22.55 51.59 -8.19
N SER A 3 -22.24 50.37 -7.77
CA SER A 3 -22.87 49.51 -6.74
C SER A 3 -21.85 48.46 -6.28
N SER A 4 -21.56 48.32 -4.97
CA SER A 4 -22.25 47.43 -4.02
C SER A 4 -22.56 46.04 -4.58
N TRP A 5 -21.87 45.03 -4.07
CA TRP A 5 -22.48 43.77 -3.64
C TRP A 5 -21.91 43.45 -2.25
N GLY A 6 -22.79 43.51 -1.26
CA GLY A 6 -22.53 43.05 0.10
C GLY A 6 -22.86 41.57 0.27
N SER A 7 -22.30 41.03 1.35
CA SER A 7 -22.64 39.82 2.12
C SER A 7 -23.58 38.80 1.49
N LEU A 8 -23.14 37.54 1.48
CA LEU A 8 -23.84 36.44 2.16
C LEU A 8 -22.88 35.26 2.30
N GLY A 9 -22.92 34.64 3.48
CA GLY A 9 -21.90 33.72 3.94
C GLY A 9 -21.84 32.42 3.15
N GLU A 10 -20.63 31.85 3.15
CA GLU A 10 -20.46 30.41 3.01
C GLU A 10 -19.49 29.95 4.10
N SER A 11 -20.01 29.98 5.34
CA SER A 11 -19.48 29.12 6.38
C SER A 11 -19.72 27.68 5.97
N SER A 12 -18.72 26.84 6.26
CA SER A 12 -18.80 25.37 6.26
C SER A 12 -18.61 24.68 4.91
N ARG A 13 -17.36 24.64 4.41
CA ARG A 13 -16.92 23.52 3.53
C ARG A 13 -15.40 23.28 3.44
N THR A 14 -14.64 23.42 4.52
CA THR A 14 -13.23 22.92 4.55
C THR A 14 -12.73 22.41 5.91
N THR A 15 -13.53 22.44 6.96
CA THR A 15 -13.06 22.13 8.33
C THR A 15 -12.94 20.63 8.63
N THR A 16 -13.55 19.74 7.84
CA THR A 16 -13.52 18.29 8.10
C THR A 16 -12.22 17.62 7.63
N ALA A 17 -11.65 18.04 6.50
CA ALA A 17 -10.34 17.53 6.05
C ALA A 17 -9.19 18.12 6.90
N GLN A 18 -9.33 19.39 7.30
CA GLN A 18 -8.43 20.10 8.21
C GLN A 18 -8.61 19.73 9.70
N SER A 19 -9.38 18.72 10.09
CA SER A 19 -9.40 18.23 11.48
C SER A 19 -8.85 16.81 11.60
N LEU A 20 -8.85 16.05 10.49
CA LEU A 20 -8.28 14.71 10.42
C LEU A 20 -6.73 14.71 10.37
N TRP A 21 -6.09 15.78 9.89
CA TRP A 21 -4.62 15.90 9.94
C TRP A 21 -4.07 16.07 11.35
N ILE A 22 -4.79 16.78 12.25
CA ILE A 22 -4.33 17.05 13.62
C ILE A 22 -4.42 15.78 14.47
N ASN A 23 -5.49 15.01 14.34
CA ASN A 23 -5.74 13.85 15.20
C ASN A 23 -4.87 12.62 14.86
N ALA A 24 -4.36 12.52 13.62
CA ALA A 24 -3.39 11.49 13.25
C ALA A 24 -1.96 11.76 13.78
N ASN A 25 -1.67 13.01 14.18
CA ASN A 25 -0.32 13.43 14.60
C ASN A 25 0.11 12.87 15.96
N GLN A 26 -0.81 12.37 16.78
CA GLN A 26 -0.50 11.84 18.11
C GLN A 26 -0.16 10.33 18.08
N ALA A 27 -0.51 9.61 17.01
CA ALA A 27 -0.30 8.16 16.90
C ALA A 27 1.05 7.76 16.26
N LEU A 28 1.75 8.68 15.58
CA LEU A 28 3.01 8.39 14.87
C LEU A 28 4.28 8.72 15.67
N THR A 29 4.14 9.36 16.84
CA THR A 29 5.27 9.74 17.71
C THR A 29 5.86 8.57 18.52
N TYR A 30 5.29 7.36 18.44
CA TYR A 30 5.69 6.24 19.31
C TYR A 30 6.70 5.23 18.71
N THR A 31 7.08 5.31 17.43
CA THR A 31 8.00 4.31 16.82
C THR A 31 9.36 4.88 16.37
N SER A 32 9.84 5.96 17.00
CA SER A 32 11.24 6.39 16.86
C SER A 32 12.09 5.87 18.02
N ARG A 33 12.21 4.54 18.10
CA ARG A 33 13.36 3.90 18.76
C ARG A 33 13.84 2.78 17.86
N GLN A 34 14.82 3.08 17.01
CA GLN A 34 15.80 2.08 16.60
C GLN A 34 17.04 2.73 15.99
N SER A 35 18.17 2.39 16.60
CA SER A 35 19.51 2.29 16.02
C SER A 35 20.27 3.60 15.75
N GLU A 36 20.78 4.20 16.83
CA GLU A 36 22.14 4.78 16.82
C GLU A 36 23.13 3.66 16.47
N ASN A 37 23.45 3.51 15.18
CA ASN A 37 24.69 2.90 14.64
C ASN A 37 24.55 2.62 13.14
N SER A 38 24.38 3.68 12.34
CA SER A 38 24.88 3.69 10.95
C SER A 38 25.07 5.15 10.52
N CYS A 39 26.32 5.45 10.15
CA CYS A 39 26.78 6.70 9.57
C CYS A 39 25.92 7.07 8.36
N GLY A 40 25.07 8.09 8.49
CA GLY A 40 24.37 8.65 7.33
C GLY A 40 25.33 9.50 6.51
N GLU A 41 25.13 9.52 5.19
CA GLU A 41 25.86 10.40 4.30
C GLU A 41 25.37 11.84 4.47
N MET A 42 26.26 12.80 4.28
CA MET A 42 25.91 14.22 4.31
C MET A 42 25.70 14.73 2.89
N ASN A 43 24.57 15.39 2.65
CA ASN A 43 24.32 16.06 1.38
C ASN A 43 25.02 17.44 1.33
N GLN A 44 24.99 18.10 0.16
CA GLN A 44 25.63 19.42 -0.04
C GLN A 44 25.01 20.55 0.81
N LEU A 45 23.80 20.35 1.35
CA LEU A 45 23.12 21.29 2.23
C LEU A 45 23.42 21.00 3.72
N GLY A 46 24.29 20.04 4.02
CA GLY A 46 24.67 19.65 5.37
C GLY A 46 23.61 18.82 6.11
N GLY A 47 22.67 18.20 5.38
CA GLY A 47 21.66 17.29 5.94
C GLY A 47 22.07 15.82 5.82
N VAL A 48 21.74 15.03 6.84
CA VAL A 48 22.07 13.60 6.92
C VAL A 48 21.00 12.76 6.25
N PHE A 49 21.40 11.79 5.43
CA PHE A 49 20.50 10.84 4.75
C PHE A 49 21.12 9.45 4.62
N VAL A 50 20.28 8.46 4.29
CA VAL A 50 20.71 7.08 4.05
C VAL A 50 20.29 6.66 2.64
N ASN A 51 21.26 6.30 1.81
CA ASN A 51 21.01 5.85 0.43
C ASN A 51 20.06 4.64 0.39
N GLY A 52 19.11 4.67 -0.54
CA GLY A 52 18.10 3.61 -0.72
C GLY A 52 16.98 3.58 0.33
N ARG A 53 17.03 4.42 1.37
CA ARG A 53 15.97 4.52 2.38
C ARG A 53 15.10 5.77 2.16
N PRO A 54 13.78 5.68 2.41
CA PRO A 54 12.91 6.83 2.31
C PRO A 54 13.25 7.85 3.40
N LEU A 55 13.06 9.14 3.10
CA LEU A 55 13.22 10.23 4.07
C LEU A 55 12.35 9.96 5.32
N PRO A 56 12.86 10.19 6.55
CA PRO A 56 12.08 10.03 7.78
C PRO A 56 10.72 10.72 7.72
N ILE A 57 9.70 10.05 8.25
CA ILE A 57 8.31 10.49 8.14
C ILE A 57 8.08 11.87 8.77
N THR A 58 8.79 12.17 9.86
CA THR A 58 8.76 13.46 10.55
C THR A 58 9.19 14.61 9.65
N LEU A 59 10.24 14.43 8.85
CA LEU A 59 10.71 15.43 7.89
C LEU A 59 9.75 15.56 6.70
N ARG A 60 9.16 14.45 6.24
CA ARG A 60 8.13 14.47 5.18
C ARG A 60 6.91 15.27 5.61
N MET A 61 6.46 15.09 6.86
CA MET A 61 5.39 15.89 7.46
C MET A 61 5.77 17.37 7.54
N LYS A 62 6.98 17.67 8.02
CA LYS A 62 7.43 19.06 8.15
C LYS A 62 7.51 19.80 6.81
N ILE A 63 7.87 19.09 5.73
CA ILE A 63 7.83 19.64 4.36
C ILE A 63 6.42 20.09 3.99
N VAL A 64 5.42 19.22 4.19
CA VAL A 64 4.01 19.53 3.87
C VAL A 64 3.49 20.65 4.75
N GLU A 65 3.80 20.62 6.04
CA GLU A 65 3.43 21.65 6.99
C GLU A 65 3.95 23.03 6.56
N LEU A 66 5.25 23.16 6.25
CA LEU A 66 5.83 24.44 5.82
C LEU A 66 5.24 24.93 4.50
N ALA A 67 4.94 24.02 3.56
CA ALA A 67 4.30 24.38 2.31
C ALA A 67 2.86 24.91 2.53
N HIS A 68 2.10 24.33 3.46
CA HIS A 68 0.78 24.85 3.85
C HIS A 68 0.84 26.24 4.48
N HIS A 69 1.94 26.56 5.18
CA HIS A 69 2.19 27.91 5.70
C HIS A 69 2.71 28.89 4.61
N GLY A 70 2.68 28.51 3.34
CA GLY A 70 3.08 29.37 2.22
C GLY A 70 4.59 29.53 2.05
N VAL A 71 5.41 28.72 2.73
CA VAL A 71 6.86 28.75 2.58
C VAL A 71 7.25 28.19 1.21
N ARG A 72 8.14 28.88 0.50
CA ARG A 72 8.56 28.47 -0.84
C ARG A 72 9.36 27.16 -0.78
N PRO A 73 9.21 26.23 -1.74
CA PRO A 73 9.93 24.95 -1.72
C PRO A 73 11.46 25.06 -1.62
N CYS A 74 12.04 26.12 -2.20
CA CYS A 74 13.48 26.40 -2.10
C CYS A 74 13.90 26.78 -0.67
N ASP A 75 13.06 27.50 0.08
CA ASP A 75 13.32 27.86 1.47
C ASP A 75 13.15 26.64 2.38
N ILE A 76 12.14 25.80 2.13
CA ILE A 76 11.95 24.53 2.84
C ILE A 76 13.19 23.63 2.68
N SER A 77 13.72 23.53 1.46
CA SER A 77 14.93 22.76 1.15
C SER A 77 16.14 23.22 1.97
N ARG A 78 16.36 24.54 2.06
CA ARG A 78 17.45 25.13 2.86
C ARG A 78 17.25 24.93 4.36
N GLN A 79 16.05 25.21 4.88
CA GLN A 79 15.74 25.12 6.31
C GLN A 79 15.87 23.69 6.84
N LEU A 80 15.35 22.71 6.10
CA LEU A 80 15.39 21.31 6.50
C LEU A 80 16.66 20.58 6.03
N ARG A 81 17.54 21.26 5.28
CA ARG A 81 18.76 20.70 4.68
C ARG A 81 18.49 19.45 3.82
N ILE A 82 17.42 19.48 3.04
CA ILE A 82 16.99 18.39 2.16
C ILE A 82 17.09 18.86 0.72
N SER A 83 17.48 17.98 -0.21
CA SER A 83 17.58 18.35 -1.62
C SER A 83 16.24 18.86 -2.19
N HIS A 84 16.30 19.90 -3.02
CA HIS A 84 15.12 20.50 -3.65
C HIS A 84 14.27 19.48 -4.42
N GLY A 85 14.91 18.54 -5.12
CA GLY A 85 14.22 17.46 -5.83
C GLY A 85 13.44 16.51 -4.92
N CYS A 86 13.92 16.26 -3.69
CA CYS A 86 13.18 15.47 -2.70
C CYS A 86 11.95 16.23 -2.19
N VAL A 87 12.11 17.53 -1.85
CA VAL A 87 11.01 18.41 -1.44
C VAL A 87 9.91 18.46 -2.50
N SER A 88 10.29 18.75 -3.76
CA SER A 88 9.33 18.79 -4.87
C SER A 88 8.62 17.45 -5.09
N LYS A 89 9.33 16.33 -5.03
CA LYS A 89 8.73 14.99 -5.18
C LYS A 89 7.73 14.66 -4.08
N ILE A 90 7.98 15.11 -2.85
CA ILE A 90 7.05 14.91 -1.72
C ILE A 90 5.81 15.77 -1.91
N LEU A 91 5.98 17.06 -2.23
CA LEU A 91 4.86 17.99 -2.44
C LEU A 91 3.97 17.56 -3.60
N ASN A 92 4.55 17.18 -4.76
CA ASN A 92 3.77 16.72 -5.90
C ASN A 92 2.94 15.46 -5.57
N ARG A 93 3.54 14.49 -4.88
CA ARG A 93 2.80 13.30 -4.42
C ARG A 93 1.66 13.67 -3.46
N TYR A 94 1.93 14.61 -2.55
CA TYR A 94 0.94 15.05 -1.59
C TYR A 94 -0.23 15.75 -2.29
N THR A 95 0.02 16.58 -3.31
CA THR A 95 -1.05 17.19 -4.10
C THR A 95 -1.83 16.18 -4.95
N GLU A 96 -1.18 15.14 -5.46
CA GLU A 96 -1.83 14.10 -6.29
C GLU A 96 -2.68 13.12 -5.49
N SER A 97 -2.23 12.72 -4.29
CA SER A 97 -2.80 11.58 -3.55
C SER A 97 -3.14 11.88 -2.08
N GLY A 98 -2.75 13.03 -1.55
CA GLY A 98 -2.92 13.39 -0.14
C GLY A 98 -2.05 12.60 0.84
N THR A 99 -1.20 11.68 0.37
CA THR A 99 -0.40 10.83 1.25
C THR A 99 1.02 11.34 1.46
N ILE A 100 1.45 11.30 2.70
CA ILE A 100 2.83 11.54 3.13
C ILE A 100 3.65 10.24 3.17
N MET A 101 3.04 9.09 2.95
CA MET A 101 3.74 7.81 3.02
C MET A 101 4.72 7.64 1.84
N PRO A 102 5.91 7.06 2.08
CA PRO A 102 6.76 6.62 0.98
C PRO A 102 6.03 5.53 0.18
N GLY A 103 6.40 5.37 -1.10
CA GLY A 103 5.82 4.31 -1.91
C GLY A 103 6.35 2.96 -1.42
N ALA A 104 5.69 1.87 -1.78
CA ALA A 104 6.28 0.55 -1.57
C ALA A 104 7.64 0.49 -2.29
N ILE A 105 8.71 0.28 -1.52
CA ILE A 105 10.08 0.14 -2.03
C ILE A 105 10.36 -1.36 -2.11
N GLY A 106 10.67 -1.83 -3.31
CA GLY A 106 10.96 -3.24 -3.56
C GLY A 106 9.75 -4.06 -3.99
N GLY A 107 10.01 -5.34 -4.24
CA GLY A 107 9.07 -6.28 -4.85
C GLY A 107 9.37 -6.50 -6.33
N SER A 108 9.26 -7.76 -6.78
CA SER A 108 9.27 -8.11 -8.19
C SER A 108 7.84 -8.27 -8.69
N LYS A 109 7.57 -7.84 -9.92
CA LYS A 109 6.32 -8.21 -10.58
C LYS A 109 6.30 -9.74 -10.72
N PRO A 110 5.21 -10.42 -10.33
CA PRO A 110 5.13 -11.87 -10.46
C PRO A 110 5.22 -12.25 -11.95
N ARG A 111 6.27 -12.99 -12.33
CA ARG A 111 6.53 -13.36 -13.73
C ARG A 111 5.63 -14.49 -14.24
N VAL A 112 5.31 -15.44 -13.37
CA VAL A 112 4.57 -16.67 -13.67
C VAL A 112 3.26 -16.76 -12.86
N THR A 113 3.21 -16.12 -11.69
CA THR A 113 2.02 -16.10 -10.82
C THR A 113 1.10 -14.94 -11.19
N THR A 114 0.56 -14.97 -12.40
CA THR A 114 -0.40 -13.96 -12.84
C THR A 114 -1.73 -14.14 -12.09
N PRO A 115 -2.54 -13.07 -11.94
CA PRO A 115 -3.84 -13.15 -11.26
C PRO A 115 -4.78 -14.21 -11.88
N LYS A 116 -4.73 -14.38 -13.21
CA LYS A 116 -5.50 -15.42 -13.94
C LYS A 116 -5.12 -16.83 -13.47
N VAL A 117 -3.82 -17.12 -13.39
CA VAL A 117 -3.31 -18.43 -12.96
C VAL A 117 -3.66 -18.70 -11.50
N VAL A 118 -3.49 -17.70 -10.63
CA VAL A 118 -3.86 -17.80 -9.20
C VAL A 118 -5.34 -18.11 -9.04
N HIS A 119 -6.20 -17.38 -9.76
CA HIS A 119 -7.64 -17.58 -9.72
C HIS A 119 -8.03 -19.00 -10.16
N HIS A 120 -7.46 -19.49 -11.26
CA HIS A 120 -7.74 -20.83 -11.76
C HIS A 120 -7.26 -21.93 -10.79
N ILE A 121 -6.09 -21.76 -10.16
CA ILE A 121 -5.60 -22.66 -9.10
C ILE A 121 -6.60 -22.76 -7.95
N ARG A 122 -7.21 -21.63 -7.55
CA ARG A 122 -8.21 -21.60 -6.48
C ARG A 122 -9.51 -22.28 -6.87
N ILE A 123 -10.00 -22.08 -8.10
CA ILE A 123 -11.18 -22.77 -8.61
C ILE A 123 -10.97 -24.28 -8.62
N LEU A 124 -9.83 -24.73 -9.17
CA LEU A 124 -9.48 -26.14 -9.24
C LEU A 124 -9.49 -26.78 -7.84
N LYS A 125 -8.79 -26.16 -6.87
CA LYS A 125 -8.74 -26.66 -5.49
C LYS A 125 -10.08 -26.55 -4.73
N SER A 126 -10.94 -25.59 -5.12
CA SER A 126 -12.29 -25.45 -4.55
C SER A 126 -13.24 -26.52 -5.05
N ARG A 127 -13.12 -26.93 -6.32
CA ARG A 127 -13.97 -27.98 -6.92
C ARG A 127 -13.58 -29.36 -6.42
N ASP A 128 -12.28 -29.59 -6.25
CA ASP A 128 -11.74 -30.82 -5.68
C ASP A 128 -10.66 -30.48 -4.62
N PRO A 129 -11.03 -30.49 -3.33
CA PRO A 129 -10.09 -30.31 -2.23
C PRO A 129 -9.04 -31.42 -2.10
N GLY A 130 -9.27 -32.61 -2.67
CA GLY A 130 -8.32 -33.71 -2.69
C GLY A 130 -7.16 -33.49 -3.66
N MET A 131 -7.39 -32.71 -4.73
CA MET A 131 -6.45 -32.53 -5.82
C MET A 131 -5.08 -31.97 -5.35
N PHE A 132 -4.02 -32.67 -5.68
CA PHE A 132 -2.64 -32.33 -5.33
C PHE A 132 -2.08 -31.21 -6.22
N ALA A 133 -1.02 -30.55 -5.74
CA ALA A 133 -0.42 -29.42 -6.44
C ALA A 133 0.20 -29.79 -7.81
N TRP A 134 0.65 -31.04 -7.98
CA TRP A 134 1.13 -31.52 -9.28
C TRP A 134 -0.02 -31.75 -10.27
N GLU A 135 -1.16 -32.26 -9.81
CA GLU A 135 -2.38 -32.42 -10.64
C GLU A 135 -2.89 -31.05 -11.10
N ILE A 136 -2.90 -30.06 -10.19
CA ILE A 136 -3.25 -28.68 -10.55
C ILE A 136 -2.30 -28.15 -11.62
N ARG A 137 -0.99 -28.43 -11.53
CA ARG A 137 -0.01 -28.01 -12.53
C ARG A 137 -0.34 -28.60 -13.90
N ASP A 138 -0.62 -29.89 -13.95
CA ASP A 138 -0.88 -30.59 -15.20
C ASP A 138 -2.23 -30.13 -15.80
N ARG A 139 -3.22 -29.85 -14.95
CA ARG A 139 -4.51 -29.29 -15.36
C ARG A 139 -4.40 -27.87 -15.91
N LEU A 140 -3.53 -27.02 -15.35
CA LEU A 140 -3.27 -25.68 -15.91
C LEU A 140 -2.73 -25.73 -17.35
N ILE A 141 -1.97 -26.76 -17.69
CA ILE A 141 -1.47 -26.99 -19.05
C ILE A 141 -2.58 -27.53 -19.95
N GLN A 142 -3.34 -28.53 -19.47
CA GLN A 142 -4.46 -29.12 -20.20
C GLN A 142 -5.56 -28.11 -20.54
N ASP A 143 -5.88 -27.21 -19.61
CA ASP A 143 -6.89 -26.17 -19.78
C ASP A 143 -6.33 -24.93 -20.54
N ASN A 144 -5.10 -25.00 -21.08
CA ASN A 144 -4.40 -23.93 -21.80
C ASN A 144 -4.35 -22.59 -21.03
N ILE A 145 -4.28 -22.67 -19.71
CA ILE A 145 -4.06 -21.49 -18.84
C ILE A 145 -2.58 -21.14 -18.80
N CYS A 146 -1.73 -22.16 -18.83
CA CYS A 146 -0.27 -22.06 -18.83
C CYS A 146 0.35 -22.94 -19.93
N ASP A 147 1.48 -22.51 -20.47
CA ASP A 147 2.39 -23.30 -21.30
C ASP A 147 3.45 -23.99 -20.44
N LYS A 148 4.13 -24.99 -21.01
CA LYS A 148 5.21 -25.73 -20.34
C LYS A 148 6.33 -24.84 -19.76
N TYR A 149 6.53 -23.64 -20.33
CA TYR A 149 7.56 -22.69 -19.91
C TYR A 149 7.07 -21.66 -18.89
N ASN A 150 5.76 -21.42 -18.79
CA ASN A 150 5.17 -20.40 -17.93
C ASN A 150 4.35 -20.98 -16.77
N VAL A 151 4.22 -22.31 -16.69
CA VAL A 151 3.50 -22.98 -15.61
C VAL A 151 4.25 -22.83 -14.27
N PRO A 152 3.56 -22.47 -13.17
CA PRO A 152 4.19 -22.39 -11.86
C PRO A 152 4.69 -23.76 -11.39
N SER A 153 5.79 -23.76 -10.62
CA SER A 153 6.27 -24.98 -9.97
C SER A 153 5.28 -25.51 -8.92
N VAL A 154 5.35 -26.81 -8.62
CA VAL A 154 4.52 -27.45 -7.58
C VAL A 154 4.63 -26.73 -6.22
N SER A 155 5.84 -26.30 -5.85
CA SER A 155 6.09 -25.52 -4.64
C SER A 155 5.43 -24.13 -4.69
N SER A 156 5.42 -23.49 -5.86
CA SER A 156 4.77 -22.18 -6.05
C SER A 156 3.26 -22.31 -5.94
N ILE A 157 2.65 -23.33 -6.55
CA ILE A 157 1.22 -23.66 -6.41
C ILE A 157 0.89 -23.90 -4.94
N SER A 158 1.69 -24.70 -4.24
CA SER A 158 1.47 -24.97 -2.81
C SER A 158 1.55 -23.71 -1.96
N ARG A 159 2.49 -22.80 -2.26
CA ARG A 159 2.56 -21.49 -1.59
C ARG A 159 1.31 -20.66 -1.88
N ILE A 160 0.90 -20.57 -3.15
CA ILE A 160 -0.33 -19.86 -3.55
C ILE A 160 -1.52 -20.40 -2.75
N LEU A 161 -1.67 -21.72 -2.61
CA LEU A 161 -2.76 -22.34 -1.89
C LEU A 161 -2.77 -22.00 -0.38
N ARG A 162 -1.59 -21.92 0.25
CA ARG A 162 -1.47 -21.56 1.68
C ARG A 162 -1.59 -20.06 1.95
N THR A 163 -1.16 -19.21 1.03
CA THR A 163 -1.28 -17.76 1.17
C THR A 163 -2.75 -17.35 1.07
N ARG A 164 -3.40 -17.04 2.20
CA ARG A 164 -4.68 -16.32 2.17
C ARG A 164 -4.43 -14.99 1.46
N ALA A 165 -4.92 -14.85 0.23
CA ALA A 165 -4.83 -13.57 -0.47
C ALA A 165 -5.57 -12.53 0.37
N PRO A 166 -4.95 -11.38 0.72
CA PRO A 166 -5.74 -10.22 1.10
C PRO A 166 -6.60 -9.88 -0.12
N LEU A 167 -7.91 -9.99 0.02
CA LEU A 167 -8.87 -9.53 -0.98
C LEU A 167 -8.73 -8.01 -1.10
N ALA A 168 -7.79 -7.54 -1.90
CA ALA A 168 -7.75 -6.16 -2.35
C ALA A 168 -8.77 -6.00 -3.47
N THR A 169 -9.91 -5.41 -3.11
CA THR A 169 -10.83 -4.67 -3.99
C THR A 169 -11.41 -5.44 -5.18
N THR A 170 -12.48 -6.18 -4.93
CA THR A 170 -13.61 -6.29 -5.87
C THR A 170 -14.88 -6.50 -5.05
N SER A 171 -15.56 -5.42 -4.67
CA SER A 171 -16.95 -5.49 -4.24
C SER A 171 -17.85 -5.50 -5.48
N MET A 172 -18.96 -6.25 -5.40
CA MET A 172 -20.07 -6.39 -6.37
C MET A 172 -19.72 -7.38 -7.51
N PHE A 173 -20.35 -8.56 -7.65
CA PHE A 173 -21.75 -8.92 -7.43
C PHE A 173 -21.93 -10.37 -6.90
N LEU A 174 -22.91 -10.48 -5.99
CA LEU A 174 -23.79 -11.60 -5.60
C LEU A 174 -23.94 -12.74 -6.64
N HIS A 175 -24.12 -14.03 -6.34
CA HIS A 175 -24.97 -14.71 -5.36
C HIS A 175 -24.61 -16.23 -5.38
N TYR A 176 -24.36 -16.89 -4.25
CA TYR A 176 -24.96 -18.19 -3.92
C TYR A 176 -24.74 -18.49 -2.44
N SER A 177 -25.88 -18.55 -1.76
CA SER A 177 -26.19 -18.98 -0.40
C SER A 177 -25.38 -20.16 0.14
N GLY A 178 -25.08 -20.11 1.45
CA GLY A 178 -25.01 -21.33 2.26
C GLY A 178 -23.90 -21.37 3.31
N ASN A 179 -24.19 -20.81 4.49
CA ASN A 179 -23.81 -21.31 5.81
C ASN A 179 -22.32 -21.48 6.14
N VAL A 180 -21.77 -20.43 6.76
CA VAL A 180 -20.82 -20.58 7.87
C VAL A 180 -21.66 -20.66 9.14
N PHE A 181 -21.73 -21.84 9.76
CA PHE A 181 -21.61 -22.09 11.20
C PHE A 181 -22.16 -23.49 11.52
N ASP A 182 -21.25 -24.30 12.07
CA ASP A 182 -21.50 -25.33 13.09
C ASP A 182 -22.01 -26.74 12.73
N ILE A 183 -21.51 -27.70 13.55
CA ILE A 183 -21.89 -29.12 13.68
C ILE A 183 -21.32 -30.03 12.57
N CYS A 184 -20.39 -30.98 12.78
CA CYS A 184 -20.24 -31.94 13.87
C CYS A 184 -18.77 -32.42 13.95
N VAL A 185 -18.07 -32.11 15.03
CA VAL A 185 -16.96 -32.96 15.52
C VAL A 185 -17.59 -33.88 16.56
N SER A 186 -17.93 -35.09 16.16
CA SER A 186 -18.12 -36.23 17.05
C SER A 186 -18.05 -37.51 16.24
N LEU A 187 -17.27 -38.47 16.77
CA LEU A 187 -17.02 -39.85 16.33
C LEU A 187 -15.63 -40.06 15.71
N ILE A 188 -14.62 -40.21 16.58
CA ILE A 188 -13.79 -41.43 16.72
C ILE A 188 -13.23 -41.41 18.15
N ASN A 189 -13.83 -42.22 19.02
CA ASN A 189 -13.13 -43.12 19.94
C ASN A 189 -14.16 -44.15 20.42
N ASP A 190 -13.79 -45.41 20.19
CA ASP A 190 -14.54 -46.69 20.22
C ASP A 190 -15.54 -46.95 19.08
#